data_AF-A0A7S1T3I1-F1
#
_entry.id   AF-A0A7S1T3I1-F1
#
_cell.length_a   1.000
_cell.length_b   1.000
_cell.length_c   1.000
_cell.angle_alpha   90.00
_cell.angle_beta   90.00
_cell.angle_gamma   90.00
#
_symmetry.space_group_name_H-M   'P 1'
#
loop_
_entity.id
_entity.type
_entity.pdbx_description
1 polymer ?
#
loop_
_entity_poly.entity_id
_entity_poly.type
_entity_poly.pdbx_seq_one_letter_code
_entity_poly.pdbx_strand_id
1 'polypeptide(L)'
;MEEREAAMARRPGCTRCGGELTPDEMTVFHRSKGRCFSCQELWDHHLLCPVCMVQWDDEDLNMVGCDGCEFWVHMGCDALASAVVMVGEGDASEVDYFCP
;
A
#
# COMPACT_ATOMS: atom_id res chain seq x y z
N MET A 1 -28.45 -20.69 32.19
CA MET A 1 -27.01 -20.82 32.53
C MET A 1 -26.30 -21.17 31.23
N GLU A 2 -26.29 -20.24 30.27
CA GLU A 2 -25.65 -20.38 28.95
C GLU A 2 -24.89 -19.07 28.69
N GLU A 3 -24.18 -18.63 29.71
CA GLU A 3 -23.15 -17.60 29.60
C GLU A 3 -21.90 -18.33 29.13
N ARG A 4 -21.51 -18.17 27.85
CA ARG A 4 -20.15 -18.36 27.28
C ARG A 4 -20.13 -18.50 25.76
N GLU A 5 -20.95 -17.74 25.02
CA GLU A 5 -20.49 -17.33 23.70
C GLU A 5 -19.35 -16.34 23.96
N ALA A 6 -18.12 -16.88 23.96
CA ALA A 6 -16.91 -16.10 23.97
C ALA A 6 -17.13 -14.92 23.04
N ALA A 7 -17.04 -13.70 23.59
CA ALA A 7 -16.84 -12.51 22.80
C ALA A 7 -15.60 -12.80 21.96
N MET A 8 -15.82 -13.33 20.75
CA MET A 8 -14.81 -13.47 19.72
C MET A 8 -14.42 -12.02 19.46
N ALA A 9 -13.43 -11.54 20.20
CA ALA A 9 -12.77 -10.29 19.92
C ALA A 9 -12.36 -10.42 18.46
N ARG A 10 -13.13 -9.76 17.57
CA ARG A 10 -12.95 -9.86 16.13
C ARG A 10 -11.50 -9.51 15.92
N ARG A 11 -10.71 -10.48 15.48
CA ARG A 11 -9.28 -10.24 15.27
C ARG A 11 -9.19 -9.12 14.25
N PRO A 12 -8.39 -8.07 14.50
CA PRO A 12 -8.25 -7.02 13.53
C PRO A 12 -7.77 -7.65 12.22
N GLY A 13 -8.50 -7.37 11.14
CA GLY A 13 -8.14 -7.85 9.82
C GLY A 13 -7.01 -7.02 9.22
N CYS A 14 -6.35 -7.58 8.23
CA CYS A 14 -5.38 -6.84 7.44
C CYS A 14 -6.07 -5.66 6.74
N THR A 15 -5.52 -4.46 6.87
CA THR A 15 -6.05 -3.23 6.25
C THR A 15 -6.03 -3.26 4.71
N ARG A 16 -5.25 -4.16 4.11
CA ARG A 16 -5.16 -4.37 2.66
C ARG A 16 -6.05 -5.51 2.17
N CYS A 17 -5.78 -6.74 2.60
CA CYS A 17 -6.45 -7.92 2.05
C CYS A 17 -7.73 -8.32 2.82
N GLY A 18 -8.00 -7.69 3.96
CA GLY A 18 -9.13 -8.05 4.83
C GLY A 18 -8.97 -9.41 5.52
N GLY A 19 -7.86 -10.13 5.30
CA GLY A 19 -7.59 -11.42 5.92
C GLY A 19 -7.42 -11.30 7.43
N GLU A 20 -7.84 -12.33 8.16
CA GLU A 20 -7.65 -12.39 9.61
C GLU A 20 -6.17 -12.45 9.96
N LEU A 21 -5.73 -11.59 10.88
CA LEU A 21 -4.36 -11.61 11.35
C LEU A 21 -4.14 -12.78 12.32
N THR A 22 -3.04 -13.48 12.11
CA THR A 22 -2.51 -14.49 13.03
C THR A 22 -2.06 -13.83 14.34
N PRO A 23 -1.94 -14.58 15.44
CA PRO A 23 -1.46 -14.04 16.71
C PRO A 23 -0.10 -13.35 16.59
N ASP A 24 0.80 -13.90 15.79
CA ASP A 24 2.13 -13.34 15.54
C ASP A 24 2.05 -11.99 14.80
N GLU A 25 1.20 -11.87 13.77
CA GLU A 25 0.97 -10.62 13.07
C GLU A 25 0.33 -9.55 13.95
N MET A 26 -0.53 -9.96 14.88
CA MET A 26 -1.11 -9.04 15.86
C MET A 26 -0.04 -8.40 16.76
N THR A 27 1.06 -9.09 17.06
CA THR A 27 2.17 -8.51 17.85
C THR A 27 2.85 -7.34 17.16
N VAL A 28 2.86 -7.33 15.82
CA VAL A 28 3.45 -6.27 14.99
C VAL A 28 2.42 -5.35 14.35
N PHE A 29 1.12 -5.51 14.68
CA PHE A 29 -0.01 -4.80 14.06
C PHE A 29 0.21 -3.29 13.92
N HIS A 30 0.63 -2.63 15.00
CA HIS A 30 0.86 -1.19 14.98
C HIS A 30 2.05 -0.79 14.11
N ARG A 31 3.11 -1.61 14.10
CA ARG A 31 4.32 -1.39 13.28
C ARG A 31 4.03 -1.62 11.79
N SER A 32 3.25 -2.64 11.47
CA SER A 32 2.84 -2.97 10.12
C SER A 32 1.63 -2.15 9.65
N LYS A 33 1.17 -1.14 10.40
CA LYS A 33 -0.04 -0.35 10.12
C LYS A 33 -1.26 -1.24 9.81
N GLY A 34 -1.35 -2.37 10.49
CA GLY A 34 -2.39 -3.38 10.34
C GLY A 34 -2.25 -4.26 9.11
N ARG A 35 -1.04 -4.51 8.61
CA ARG A 35 -0.77 -5.45 7.52
C ARG A 35 -0.41 -6.84 8.04
N CYS A 36 -0.87 -7.88 7.33
CA CYS A 36 -0.38 -9.25 7.46
C CYS A 36 1.05 -9.36 6.90
N PHE A 37 1.75 -10.45 7.18
CA PHE A 37 3.14 -10.64 6.73
C PHE A 37 3.27 -10.56 5.21
N SER A 38 2.37 -11.17 4.45
CA SER A 38 2.41 -11.09 2.98
C SER A 38 2.19 -9.67 2.45
N CYS A 39 1.27 -8.90 3.06
CA CYS A 39 1.05 -7.51 2.66
C CYS A 39 2.18 -6.59 3.14
N GLN A 40 2.84 -6.95 4.24
CA GLN A 40 4.01 -6.25 4.76
C GLN A 40 5.22 -6.49 3.86
N GLU A 41 5.44 -7.72 3.39
CA GLU A 41 6.50 -8.05 2.44
C GLU A 41 6.35 -7.26 1.13
N LEU A 42 5.15 -7.20 0.57
CA LEU A 42 4.86 -6.36 -0.60
C LEU A 42 5.12 -4.87 -0.35
N TRP A 43 4.88 -4.40 0.87
CA TRP A 43 5.18 -3.03 1.28
C TRP A 43 6.69 -2.78 1.37
N ASP A 44 7.44 -3.71 1.99
CA ASP A 44 8.90 -3.63 2.11
C ASP A 44 9.61 -3.69 0.74
N HIS A 45 8.99 -4.36 -0.25
CA HIS A 45 9.49 -4.38 -1.62
C HIS A 45 8.99 -3.23 -2.50
N HIS A 46 8.24 -2.26 -1.94
CA HIS A 46 7.67 -1.14 -2.70
C HIS A 46 6.80 -1.59 -3.90
N LEU A 47 6.15 -2.75 -3.77
CA LEU A 47 5.30 -3.35 -4.80
C LEU A 47 3.84 -2.89 -4.70
N LEU A 48 3.55 -1.94 -3.81
CA LEU A 48 2.20 -1.45 -3.53
C LEU A 48 2.16 0.07 -3.69
N CYS A 49 1.05 0.57 -4.22
CA CYS A 49 0.76 2.00 -4.11
C CYS A 49 0.45 2.36 -2.65
N PRO A 50 1.15 3.34 -2.04
CA PRO A 50 0.97 3.68 -0.64
C PRO A 50 -0.38 4.34 -0.32
N VAL A 51 -1.10 4.79 -1.36
CA VAL A 51 -2.42 5.44 -1.23
C VAL A 51 -3.56 4.43 -1.31
N CYS A 52 -3.63 3.64 -2.39
CA CYS A 52 -4.71 2.69 -2.59
C CYS A 52 -4.41 1.26 -2.12
N MET A 53 -3.16 0.97 -1.72
CA MET A 53 -2.69 -0.35 -1.28
C MET A 53 -2.84 -1.46 -2.33
N VAL A 54 -3.08 -1.10 -3.59
CA VAL A 54 -3.14 -2.01 -4.73
C VAL A 54 -1.73 -2.30 -5.20
N GLN A 55 -1.46 -3.57 -5.52
CA GLN A 55 -0.19 -3.98 -6.10
C GLN A 55 -0.14 -3.52 -7.55
N TRP A 56 1.01 -3.00 -7.96
CA TRP A 56 1.22 -2.65 -9.35
C TRP A 56 1.64 -3.86 -10.16
N ASP A 57 1.22 -3.89 -11.41
CA ASP A 57 1.61 -4.88 -12.42
C ASP A 57 2.61 -4.24 -13.40
N ASP A 58 3.50 -5.04 -14.01
CA ASP A 58 4.43 -4.57 -15.03
C ASP A 58 3.73 -4.01 -16.29
N GLU A 59 2.44 -4.31 -16.46
CA GLU A 59 1.60 -3.72 -17.51
C GLU A 59 1.03 -2.32 -17.14
N ASP A 60 1.12 -1.89 -15.87
CA ASP A 60 0.58 -0.60 -15.41
C ASP A 60 1.54 0.57 -15.74
N LEU A 61 1.33 1.21 -16.90
CA LEU A 61 2.10 2.38 -17.33
C LEU A 61 1.71 3.72 -16.64
N ASN A 62 0.68 3.69 -15.79
CA ASN A 62 0.04 4.89 -15.23
C ASN A 62 0.54 5.22 -13.81
N MET A 63 1.84 5.12 -13.59
CA MET A 63 2.46 5.30 -12.28
C MET A 63 3.77 6.09 -12.36
N VAL A 64 4.14 6.67 -11.22
CA VAL A 64 5.42 7.34 -11.05
C VAL A 64 6.09 6.86 -9.75
N GLY A 65 7.40 6.67 -9.80
CA GLY A 65 8.22 6.39 -8.62
C GLY A 65 8.52 7.68 -7.86
N CYS A 66 8.35 7.67 -6.54
CA CYS A 66 8.74 8.79 -5.69
C CYS A 66 10.26 8.78 -5.44
N ASP A 67 10.94 9.89 -5.77
CA ASP A 67 12.39 10.04 -5.57
C ASP A 67 12.80 10.10 -4.09
N GLY A 68 11.85 10.35 -3.19
CA GLY A 68 12.09 10.41 -1.74
C GLY A 68 11.92 9.09 -1.00
N CYS A 69 10.89 8.32 -1.33
CA CYS A 69 10.53 7.10 -0.58
C CYS A 69 10.57 5.82 -1.43
N GLU A 70 10.88 5.93 -2.72
CA GLU A 70 11.00 4.83 -3.68
C GLU A 70 9.70 4.02 -3.89
N PHE A 71 8.57 4.50 -3.37
CA PHE A 71 7.24 3.94 -3.64
C PHE A 71 6.71 4.40 -5.00
N TRP A 72 6.02 3.49 -5.68
CA TRP A 72 5.27 3.78 -6.89
C TRP A 72 3.86 4.26 -6.56
N VAL A 73 3.42 5.35 -7.17
CA VAL A 73 2.10 5.94 -6.93
C VAL A 73 1.34 6.00 -8.25
N HIS A 74 0.11 5.47 -8.26
CA HIS A 74 -0.77 5.59 -9.41
C HIS A 74 -1.12 7.05 -9.68
N MET A 75 -1.18 7.45 -10.96
CA MET A 75 -1.61 8.79 -11.36
C MET A 75 -3.00 9.17 -10.82
N GLY A 76 -3.89 8.20 -10.62
CA GLY A 76 -5.22 8.43 -10.07
C GLY A 76 -5.24 8.58 -8.55
N CYS A 77 -4.15 8.22 -7.88
CA CYS A 77 -4.00 8.29 -6.43
C CYS A 77 -3.39 9.61 -5.95
N ASP A 78 -2.63 10.30 -6.81
CA ASP A 78 -2.00 11.57 -6.49
C ASP A 78 -2.02 12.52 -7.70
N ALA A 79 -2.38 13.79 -7.48
CA ALA A 79 -2.51 14.76 -8.56
C ALA A 79 -1.15 15.20 -9.14
N LEU A 80 -0.09 15.22 -8.33
CA LEU A 80 1.27 15.48 -8.79
C LEU A 80 1.79 14.29 -9.59
N ALA A 81 1.49 13.06 -9.16
CA ALA A 81 1.79 11.86 -9.93
C ALA A 81 1.18 11.92 -11.34
N SER A 82 -0.08 12.34 -11.44
CA SER A 82 -0.74 12.58 -12.73
C SER A 82 -0.03 13.61 -13.59
N ALA A 83 0.36 14.74 -12.99
CA ALA A 83 1.08 15.79 -13.71
C ALA A 83 2.43 15.28 -14.28
N VAL A 84 3.17 14.49 -13.52
CA VAL A 84 4.47 13.95 -13.94
C VAL A 84 4.30 12.94 -15.09
N VAL A 85 3.36 12.00 -14.96
CA VAL A 85 3.06 11.01 -16.01
C VAL A 85 2.62 11.70 -17.31
N MET A 86 1.78 12.74 -17.23
CA MET A 86 1.32 13.49 -18.41
C MET A 86 2.42 14.35 -19.08
N VAL A 87 3.43 14.79 -18.33
CA VAL A 87 4.56 15.57 -18.87
C VAL A 87 5.60 14.67 -19.55
N GLY A 88 5.80 13.44 -19.04
CA GLY A 88 6.81 12.50 -19.54
C GLY A 88 6.58 11.96 -20.96
N GLU A 89 5.37 12.06 -21.53
CA GLU A 89 5.10 11.59 -22.89
C GLU A 89 5.63 12.52 -23.99
N GLY A 90 6.10 13.73 -23.65
CA GLY A 90 6.49 14.75 -24.63
C GLY A 90 7.97 15.14 -24.65
N ASP A 91 8.64 15.09 -23.49
CA ASP A 91 10.02 15.53 -23.34
C ASP A 91 10.61 14.76 -22.16
N ALA A 92 11.66 13.98 -22.38
CA ALA A 92 12.29 13.09 -21.38
C ALA A 92 13.09 13.88 -20.32
N SER A 93 12.51 14.95 -19.82
CA SER A 93 12.98 15.66 -18.63
C SER A 93 12.61 14.80 -17.43
N GLU A 94 13.60 14.28 -16.71
CA GLU A 94 13.38 13.63 -15.41
C GLU A 94 12.77 14.67 -14.46
N VAL A 95 11.45 14.63 -14.28
CA VAL A 95 10.75 15.50 -13.34
C VAL A 95 10.73 14.79 -12.00
N ASP A 96 11.42 15.37 -11.02
CA ASP A 96 11.43 14.84 -9.66
C ASP A 96 10.00 14.80 -9.09
N TYR A 97 9.59 13.63 -8.59
CA TYR A 97 8.31 13.44 -7.94
C TYR A 97 8.51 13.09 -6.47
N PHE A 98 7.89 13.90 -5.60
CA PHE A 98 7.85 13.65 -4.16
C PHE A 98 6.40 13.45 -3.73
N CYS A 99 6.08 12.26 -3.23
CA CYS A 99 4.77 11.99 -2.67
C CYS A 99 4.53 12.84 -1.40
N PRO A 100 3.28 13.26 -1.13
CA PRO A 100 2.93 14.09 0.02
C PRO A 100 3.09 13.40 1.38
#